data_AF-A0A246EE36-F1
#
_entry.id   AF-A0A246EE36-F1
#
_cell.length_a   1.000
_cell.length_b   1.000
_cell.length_c   1.000
_cell.angle_alpha   90.00
_cell.angle_beta   90.00
_cell.angle_gamma   90.00
#
_symmetry.space_group_name_H-M   'P 1'
#
loop_
_entity.id
_entity.type
_entity.pdbx_description
1 polymer ?
#
loop_
_entity_poly.entity_id
_entity_poly.type
_entity_poly.pdbx_seq_one_letter_code
_entity_poly.pdbx_strand_id
1 'polypeptide(L)'
;MDKVLKEKIINNTFDGINKIIESQHKDHPNESSYSICRIQEGYNDYLKITFIKGKINYFRNDFDWDTTPNLKITCEELREVKRDDFVEEIVPEIKSKFEEIFFKYKDSFLFRYKFLLILEFKGEEGLLKDRTYSEEFYIENKERKEELKSKMEDYIKEVIFEEKKAIKDDRECVVFVGNLFDFNLMEYSEKDLIKLIEKILQVMKSVKNRKLEKEIQHDILYHLGEWIDNIFLKLEPKKVTEEQINLYIYKALFQIKYGTYSYDTKFACEDLKNAMNKYNSQKAKQYLEKGTGVLSDELIYYKDENLECKANDILATIDVKIKNEIAKSYEKALDFIINLLTNGFPRSYAIKFSSKSKKEFLNIKGLTKSSTHRFFRRILDFPELYDKLESYAKVAMKEFEWYQDVKEGEKSLLPGSYAVFGLGLYDEKYFPLIEEYYSKLDDEHQLAHQYFIETLIDKYGVTEKSLHIIFEGFLSGQFDKIFKNLGKLMQDKKNKKLLIKELENYDKYEKEDILYSIWGNKWKKFFKE
;
A
#
# COMPACT_ATOMS: atom_id res chain seq x y z
N MET A 1 -44.61 19.25 -24.41
CA MET A 1 -44.75 19.80 -23.04
C MET A 1 -45.36 21.20 -23.00
N ASP A 2 -46.06 21.57 -21.90
CA ASP A 2 -46.51 22.94 -21.62
C ASP A 2 -45.32 23.92 -21.45
N LYS A 3 -45.40 25.11 -22.06
CA LYS A 3 -44.29 26.08 -22.08
C LYS A 3 -43.99 26.66 -20.70
N VAL A 4 -45.01 26.89 -19.86
CA VAL A 4 -44.84 27.43 -18.52
C VAL A 4 -44.19 26.39 -17.60
N LEU A 5 -44.60 25.12 -17.73
CA LEU A 5 -44.00 24.00 -17.02
C LEU A 5 -42.52 23.85 -17.36
N LYS A 6 -42.18 23.91 -18.65
CA LYS A 6 -40.80 23.89 -19.16
C LYS A 6 -39.95 24.97 -18.52
N GLU A 7 -40.39 26.23 -18.64
CA GLU A 7 -39.65 27.40 -18.12
C GLU A 7 -39.40 27.31 -16.62
N LYS A 8 -40.38 26.84 -15.84
CA LYS A 8 -40.22 26.63 -14.40
C LYS A 8 -39.14 25.61 -14.06
N ILE A 9 -39.11 24.47 -14.75
CA ILE A 9 -38.10 23.44 -14.49
C ILE A 9 -36.70 23.94 -14.85
N ILE A 10 -36.57 24.60 -16.00
CA ILE A 10 -35.30 25.20 -16.41
C ILE A 10 -34.85 26.26 -15.40
N ASN A 11 -35.73 27.17 -14.97
CA ASN A 11 -35.39 28.21 -14.00
C ASN A 11 -34.94 27.62 -12.65
N ASN A 12 -35.65 26.61 -12.13
CA ASN A 12 -35.23 25.91 -10.90
C ASN A 12 -33.89 25.19 -11.09
N THR A 13 -33.66 24.61 -12.27
CA THR A 13 -32.38 23.95 -12.59
C THR A 13 -31.21 24.94 -12.52
N PHE A 14 -31.36 26.12 -13.13
CA PHE A 14 -30.30 27.13 -13.16
C PHE A 14 -30.17 27.93 -11.85
N ASP A 15 -31.23 28.06 -11.06
CA ASP A 15 -31.12 28.57 -9.68
C ASP A 15 -30.17 27.70 -8.85
N GLY A 16 -30.28 26.37 -8.95
CA GLY A 16 -29.34 25.48 -8.27
C GLY A 16 -27.90 25.58 -8.79
N ILE A 17 -27.70 25.69 -10.11
CA ILE A 17 -26.37 25.88 -10.70
C ILE A 17 -25.75 27.20 -10.25
N ASN A 18 -26.52 28.29 -10.24
CA ASN A 18 -26.06 29.59 -9.77
C ASN A 18 -25.65 29.54 -8.29
N LYS A 19 -26.43 28.87 -7.43
CA LYS A 19 -26.06 28.65 -6.03
C LYS A 19 -24.75 27.87 -5.87
N ILE A 20 -24.51 26.88 -6.74
CA ILE A 20 -23.23 26.14 -6.74
C ILE A 20 -22.09 27.09 -7.13
N ILE A 21 -22.25 27.87 -8.19
CA ILE A 21 -21.23 28.85 -8.64
C ILE A 21 -20.96 29.91 -7.55
N GLU A 22 -21.99 30.46 -6.93
CA GLU A 22 -21.88 31.43 -5.84
C GLU A 22 -21.15 30.84 -4.64
N SER A 23 -21.45 29.60 -4.26
CA SER A 23 -20.73 28.94 -3.17
C SER A 23 -19.25 28.74 -3.49
N GLN A 24 -18.90 28.41 -4.74
CA GLN A 24 -17.51 28.32 -5.17
C GLN A 24 -16.76 29.65 -5.07
N HIS A 25 -17.37 30.76 -5.46
CA HIS A 25 -16.76 32.07 -5.27
C HIS A 25 -16.62 32.48 -3.81
N LYS A 26 -17.55 32.02 -2.95
CA LYS A 26 -17.48 32.26 -1.51
C LYS A 26 -16.37 31.46 -0.84
N ASP A 27 -16.20 30.20 -1.23
CA ASP A 27 -15.21 29.28 -0.64
C ASP A 27 -13.78 29.60 -1.12
N HIS A 28 -13.64 30.23 -2.30
CA HIS A 28 -12.37 30.60 -2.92
C HIS A 28 -12.30 32.10 -3.23
N PRO A 29 -12.26 32.97 -2.21
CA PRO A 29 -12.25 34.41 -2.42
C PRO A 29 -10.94 34.87 -3.09
N ASN A 30 -11.05 35.72 -4.12
CA ASN A 30 -9.94 36.26 -4.92
C ASN A 30 -9.10 35.24 -5.70
N GLU A 31 -9.64 34.03 -5.88
CA GLU A 31 -8.99 33.02 -6.72
C GLU A 31 -9.10 33.40 -8.21
N SER A 32 -8.03 33.17 -8.95
CA SER A 32 -8.02 33.22 -10.42
C SER A 32 -7.26 32.03 -10.99
N SER A 33 -7.50 31.71 -12.26
CA SER A 33 -6.77 30.67 -12.98
C SER A 33 -5.26 30.82 -12.77
N TYR A 34 -4.59 29.71 -12.45
CA TYR A 34 -3.15 29.61 -12.20
C TYR A 34 -2.60 30.39 -10.99
N SER A 35 -3.45 30.96 -10.12
CA SER A 35 -3.00 31.86 -9.04
C SER A 35 -2.37 31.12 -7.86
N ILE A 36 -3.04 30.08 -7.34
CA ILE A 36 -2.52 29.27 -6.23
C ILE A 36 -1.51 28.22 -6.72
N CYS A 37 -1.80 27.62 -7.88
CA CYS A 37 -0.98 26.61 -8.54
C CYS A 37 -0.84 26.95 -10.03
N ARG A 38 0.39 27.15 -10.50
CA ARG A 38 0.69 27.67 -11.85
C ARG A 38 0.33 26.74 -13.01
N ILE A 39 -0.07 25.50 -12.70
CA ILE A 39 -0.52 24.46 -13.62
C ILE A 39 -1.98 24.06 -13.34
N GLN A 40 -2.75 24.90 -12.65
CA GLN A 40 -4.17 24.68 -12.40
C GLN A 40 -5.00 25.82 -12.98
N GLU A 41 -5.68 25.56 -14.09
CA GLU A 41 -6.56 26.51 -14.75
C GLU A 41 -7.93 26.62 -14.07
N GLY A 42 -8.41 25.55 -13.43
CA GLY A 42 -9.66 25.55 -12.67
C GLY A 42 -9.85 24.32 -11.79
N TYR A 43 -11.01 24.24 -11.11
CA TYR A 43 -11.29 23.20 -10.12
C TYR A 43 -12.31 22.15 -10.55
N ASN A 44 -13.41 22.57 -11.19
CA ASN A 44 -14.55 21.67 -11.41
C ASN A 44 -14.57 21.18 -12.87
N ASP A 45 -14.68 19.87 -13.07
CA ASP A 45 -14.85 19.20 -14.36
C ASP A 45 -16.03 18.22 -14.39
N TYR A 46 -16.89 18.22 -13.36
CA TYR A 46 -18.02 17.31 -13.24
C TYR A 46 -19.25 17.98 -12.61
N LEU A 47 -20.43 17.68 -13.14
CA LEU A 47 -21.72 17.92 -12.48
C LEU A 47 -22.73 16.86 -12.92
N LYS A 48 -23.29 16.13 -11.97
CA LYS A 48 -24.46 15.29 -12.19
C LYS A 48 -25.70 15.95 -11.60
N ILE A 49 -26.75 16.08 -12.41
CA ILE A 49 -28.04 16.63 -12.01
C ILE A 49 -29.10 15.53 -12.12
N THR A 50 -29.76 15.21 -11.01
CA THR A 50 -30.81 14.19 -10.98
C THR A 50 -32.18 14.80 -10.71
N PHE A 51 -33.16 14.43 -11.53
CA PHE A 51 -34.53 14.92 -11.53
C PHE A 51 -35.46 13.80 -11.06
N ILE A 52 -35.87 13.84 -9.79
CA ILE A 52 -36.56 12.72 -9.13
C ILE A 52 -37.63 13.23 -8.18
N LYS A 53 -38.90 12.82 -8.39
CA LYS A 53 -40.03 12.99 -7.45
C LYS A 53 -40.17 14.42 -6.89
N GLY A 54 -40.28 15.40 -7.78
CA GLY A 54 -40.44 16.80 -7.39
C GLY A 54 -39.15 17.48 -6.88
N LYS A 55 -37.97 16.89 -7.13
CA LYS A 55 -36.68 17.41 -6.65
C LYS A 55 -35.61 17.37 -7.73
N ILE A 56 -34.74 18.38 -7.68
CA ILE A 56 -33.50 18.45 -8.46
C ILE A 56 -32.34 18.32 -7.48
N ASN A 57 -31.50 17.31 -7.67
CA ASN A 57 -30.33 17.07 -6.85
C ASN A 57 -29.06 17.30 -7.68
N TYR A 58 -28.04 17.90 -7.07
CA TYR A 58 -26.78 18.21 -7.72
C TYR A 58 -25.63 17.50 -7.02
N PHE A 59 -24.80 16.81 -7.80
CA PHE A 59 -23.62 16.09 -7.35
C PHE A 59 -22.41 16.64 -8.08
N ARG A 60 -21.42 17.11 -7.32
CA ARG A 60 -20.23 17.79 -7.83
C ARG A 60 -19.03 16.85 -8.00
N ASN A 61 -19.13 15.63 -7.48
CA ASN A 61 -18.10 14.60 -7.55
C ASN A 61 -18.75 13.28 -7.99
N ASP A 62 -17.96 12.42 -8.64
CA ASP A 62 -18.41 11.10 -9.11
C ASP A 62 -17.99 9.99 -8.14
N PHE A 63 -18.51 10.04 -6.91
CA PHE A 63 -18.25 9.01 -5.90
C PHE A 63 -19.39 8.00 -5.85
N ASP A 64 -19.14 6.77 -6.31
CA ASP A 64 -20.13 5.68 -6.30
C ASP A 64 -20.68 5.34 -4.90
N TRP A 65 -19.93 5.67 -3.84
CA TRP A 65 -20.30 5.40 -2.45
C TRP A 65 -21.04 6.55 -1.76
N ASP A 66 -21.01 7.77 -2.31
CA ASP A 66 -21.75 8.92 -1.75
C ASP A 66 -22.96 9.26 -2.61
N THR A 67 -24.14 8.92 -2.09
CA THR A 67 -25.43 9.22 -2.74
C THR A 67 -26.05 10.51 -2.21
N THR A 68 -25.32 11.27 -1.39
CA THR A 68 -25.79 12.55 -0.84
C THR A 68 -25.49 13.67 -1.82
N PRO A 69 -26.50 14.38 -2.33
CA PRO A 69 -26.23 15.51 -3.21
C PRO A 69 -25.71 16.71 -2.42
N ASN A 70 -24.81 17.46 -3.06
CA ASN A 70 -24.27 18.71 -2.52
C ASN A 70 -25.34 19.80 -2.40
N LEU A 71 -26.34 19.78 -3.28
CA LEU A 71 -27.47 20.71 -3.26
C LEU A 71 -28.77 19.98 -3.64
N LYS A 72 -29.87 20.38 -3.00
CA LYS A 72 -31.23 19.93 -3.34
C LYS A 72 -32.12 21.14 -3.55
N ILE A 73 -32.85 21.16 -4.66
CA ILE A 73 -33.88 22.16 -4.97
C ILE A 73 -35.23 21.44 -5.10
N THR A 74 -36.27 22.02 -4.54
CA THR A 74 -37.64 21.52 -4.70
C THR A 74 -38.21 22.06 -6.01
N CYS A 75 -38.75 21.19 -6.85
CA CYS A 75 -39.39 21.52 -8.11
C CYS A 75 -40.56 20.54 -8.34
N GLU A 76 -41.70 20.84 -7.73
CA GLU A 76 -42.88 19.97 -7.72
C GLU A 76 -43.43 19.73 -9.13
N GLU A 77 -43.19 20.67 -10.04
CA GLU A 77 -43.48 20.56 -11.47
C GLU A 77 -42.92 19.29 -12.12
N LEU A 78 -41.82 18.73 -11.59
CA LEU A 78 -41.25 17.48 -12.11
C LEU A 78 -42.17 16.27 -12.00
N ARG A 79 -43.17 16.30 -11.10
CA ARG A 79 -44.14 15.20 -10.98
C ARG A 79 -45.07 15.09 -12.19
N GLU A 80 -45.24 16.19 -12.91
CA GLU A 80 -46.12 16.28 -14.08
C GLU A 80 -45.38 15.95 -15.39
N VAL A 81 -44.05 15.76 -15.34
CA VAL A 81 -43.22 15.56 -16.52
C VAL A 81 -43.09 14.08 -16.86
N LYS A 82 -43.31 13.77 -18.14
CA LYS A 82 -43.03 12.45 -18.71
C LYS A 82 -41.61 12.40 -19.26
N ARG A 83 -41.05 11.20 -19.30
CA ARG A 83 -39.69 10.95 -19.79
C ARG A 83 -39.45 11.55 -21.17
N ASP A 84 -40.33 11.29 -22.13
CA ASP A 84 -40.10 11.72 -23.52
C ASP A 84 -40.16 13.25 -23.65
N ASP A 85 -41.09 13.91 -22.95
CA ASP A 85 -41.10 15.38 -22.84
C ASP A 85 -39.82 15.93 -22.19
N PHE A 86 -39.29 15.27 -21.16
CA PHE A 86 -38.02 15.67 -20.53
C PHE A 86 -36.86 15.60 -21.52
N VAL A 87 -36.77 14.49 -22.27
CA VAL A 87 -35.68 14.23 -23.22
C VAL A 87 -35.76 15.18 -24.42
N GLU A 88 -36.95 15.40 -24.99
CA GLU A 88 -37.11 16.20 -26.21
C GLU A 88 -37.00 17.71 -25.93
N GLU A 89 -37.49 18.18 -24.78
CA GLU A 89 -37.67 19.62 -24.54
C GLU A 89 -36.73 20.17 -23.47
N ILE A 90 -36.48 19.45 -22.37
CA ILE A 90 -35.74 19.97 -21.21
C ILE A 90 -34.24 19.77 -21.38
N VAL A 91 -33.82 18.55 -21.75
CA VAL A 91 -32.40 18.20 -21.89
C VAL A 91 -31.65 19.13 -22.85
N PRO A 92 -32.13 19.41 -24.08
CA PRO A 92 -31.39 20.25 -25.01
C PRO A 92 -31.24 21.69 -24.51
N GLU A 93 -32.24 22.20 -23.78
CA GLU A 93 -32.20 23.55 -23.23
C GLU A 93 -31.24 23.66 -22.04
N ILE A 94 -31.21 22.66 -21.15
CA ILE A 94 -30.20 22.59 -20.08
C ILE A 94 -28.81 22.55 -20.68
N LYS A 95 -28.58 21.68 -21.67
CA LYS A 95 -27.28 21.54 -22.34
C LYS A 95 -26.82 22.87 -22.93
N SER A 96 -27.65 23.52 -23.75
CA SER A 96 -27.31 24.80 -24.40
C SER A 96 -26.97 25.89 -23.38
N LYS A 97 -27.82 26.08 -22.37
CA LYS A 97 -27.60 27.11 -21.34
C LYS A 97 -26.39 26.80 -20.45
N PHE A 98 -26.13 25.52 -20.17
CA PHE A 98 -24.94 25.15 -19.40
C PHE A 98 -23.65 25.38 -20.20
N GLU A 99 -23.66 25.09 -21.50
CA GLU A 99 -22.54 25.38 -22.39
C GLU A 99 -22.24 26.89 -22.44
N GLU A 100 -23.27 27.75 -22.51
CA GLU A 100 -23.10 29.20 -22.39
C GLU A 100 -22.46 29.61 -21.06
N ILE A 101 -22.86 29.00 -19.95
CA ILE A 101 -22.24 29.24 -18.62
C ILE A 101 -20.77 28.81 -18.62
N PHE A 102 -20.47 27.61 -19.13
CA PHE A 102 -19.12 27.08 -19.18
C PHE A 102 -18.17 28.03 -19.93
N PHE A 103 -18.59 28.52 -21.10
CA PHE A 103 -17.78 29.47 -21.88
C PHE A 103 -17.80 30.90 -21.33
N LYS A 104 -18.87 31.33 -20.65
CA LYS A 104 -18.91 32.62 -19.95
C LYS A 104 -17.83 32.69 -18.86
N TYR A 105 -17.56 31.58 -18.19
CA TYR A 105 -16.54 31.48 -17.13
C TYR A 105 -15.20 30.92 -17.64
N LYS A 106 -14.91 31.03 -18.94
CA LYS A 106 -13.66 30.50 -19.52
C LYS A 106 -12.39 31.09 -18.89
N ASP A 107 -12.42 32.33 -18.43
CA ASP A 107 -11.26 32.99 -17.82
C ASP A 107 -11.28 32.90 -16.28
N SER A 108 -12.16 32.06 -15.71
CA SER A 108 -12.35 31.87 -14.27
C SER A 108 -11.76 30.55 -13.78
N PHE A 109 -11.46 30.48 -12.48
CA PHE A 109 -11.02 29.27 -11.78
C PHE A 109 -12.12 28.20 -11.66
N LEU A 110 -13.38 28.54 -11.95
CA LEU A 110 -14.52 27.66 -11.68
C LEU A 110 -14.38 26.31 -12.40
N PHE A 111 -14.17 26.36 -13.71
CA PHE A 111 -14.16 25.18 -14.57
C PHE A 111 -12.75 24.87 -15.05
N ARG A 112 -12.44 23.58 -15.16
CA ARG A 112 -11.27 23.11 -15.91
C ARG A 112 -11.50 23.27 -17.42
N TYR A 113 -10.50 22.94 -18.23
CA TYR A 113 -10.62 23.00 -19.69
C TYR A 113 -11.71 22.05 -20.25
N LYS A 114 -12.05 20.99 -19.52
CA LYS A 114 -13.09 20.02 -19.85
C LYS A 114 -14.16 19.95 -18.76
N PHE A 115 -15.36 19.50 -19.14
CA PHE A 115 -16.46 19.31 -18.20
C PHE A 115 -17.38 18.16 -18.63
N LEU A 116 -17.75 17.31 -17.68
CA LEU A 116 -18.76 16.25 -17.81
C LEU A 116 -20.04 16.67 -17.08
N LEU A 117 -21.11 16.90 -17.85
CA LEU A 117 -22.46 17.12 -17.34
C LEU A 117 -23.28 15.84 -17.52
N ILE A 118 -23.81 15.29 -16.43
CA ILE A 118 -24.70 14.12 -16.47
C ILE A 118 -26.11 14.56 -16.08
N LEU A 119 -27.10 14.24 -16.91
CA LEU A 119 -28.50 14.49 -16.61
C LEU A 119 -29.24 13.17 -16.42
N GLU A 120 -29.76 12.93 -15.22
CA GLU A 120 -30.56 11.73 -14.92
C GLU A 120 -31.99 12.10 -14.57
N PHE A 121 -32.96 11.43 -15.17
CA PHE A 121 -34.37 11.64 -14.90
C PHE A 121 -35.04 10.33 -14.48
N LYS A 122 -35.93 10.43 -13.48
CA LYS A 122 -36.77 9.32 -13.02
C LYS A 122 -38.20 9.80 -12.79
N GLY A 123 -39.06 9.54 -13.78
CA GLY A 123 -40.50 9.81 -13.72
C GLY A 123 -41.24 8.92 -12.71
N GLU A 124 -42.47 9.31 -12.38
CA GLU A 124 -43.30 8.58 -11.40
C GLU A 124 -44.09 7.42 -12.02
N GLU A 125 -44.58 7.58 -13.25
CA GLU A 125 -45.46 6.62 -13.92
C GLU A 125 -44.70 5.75 -14.95
N GLY A 126 -45.20 4.52 -15.17
CA GLY A 126 -44.66 3.58 -16.16
C GLY A 126 -43.71 2.51 -15.59
N LEU A 127 -43.29 1.58 -16.44
CA LEU A 127 -42.26 0.59 -16.09
C LEU A 127 -40.91 1.28 -15.92
N LEU A 128 -40.01 0.70 -15.11
CA LEU A 128 -38.74 1.34 -14.74
C LEU A 128 -37.93 1.78 -15.96
N LYS A 129 -37.81 0.92 -16.97
CA LYS A 129 -37.11 1.19 -18.24
C LYS A 129 -37.74 2.32 -19.07
N ASP A 130 -39.04 2.55 -18.93
CA ASP A 130 -39.81 3.48 -19.75
C ASP A 130 -39.98 4.84 -19.05
N ARG A 131 -39.49 4.98 -17.81
CA ARG A 131 -39.56 6.22 -17.01
C ARG A 131 -38.21 6.78 -16.58
N THR A 132 -37.11 6.09 -16.88
CA THR A 132 -35.75 6.53 -16.56
C THR A 132 -35.00 7.00 -17.79
N TYR A 133 -34.14 7.99 -17.60
CA TYR A 133 -33.24 8.50 -18.62
C TYR A 133 -31.92 8.93 -17.98
N SER A 134 -30.81 8.75 -18.70
CA SER A 134 -29.49 9.21 -18.31
C SER A 134 -28.71 9.54 -19.59
N GLU A 135 -28.10 10.72 -19.65
CA GLU A 135 -27.23 11.13 -20.75
C GLU A 135 -26.04 11.94 -20.22
N GLU A 136 -24.88 11.71 -20.83
CA GLU A 136 -23.61 12.35 -20.53
C GLU A 136 -23.24 13.35 -21.63
N PHE A 137 -22.90 14.57 -21.23
CA PHE A 137 -22.46 15.64 -22.11
C PHE A 137 -21.04 16.05 -21.76
N TYR A 138 -20.13 15.85 -22.73
CA TYR A 138 -18.74 16.27 -22.63
C TYR A 138 -18.58 17.61 -23.35
N ILE A 139 -18.07 18.62 -22.62
CA ILE A 139 -17.80 19.97 -23.12
C ILE A 139 -16.30 20.23 -22.97
N GLU A 140 -15.66 20.76 -24.01
CA GLU A 140 -14.23 21.07 -24.03
C GLU A 140 -13.98 22.50 -24.51
N ASN A 141 -13.12 23.22 -23.80
CA ASN A 141 -12.53 24.48 -24.24
C ASN A 141 -11.11 24.23 -24.78
N LYS A 142 -10.97 24.25 -26.11
CA LYS A 142 -9.71 23.97 -26.81
C LYS A 142 -8.62 25.01 -26.53
N GLU A 143 -8.98 26.29 -26.46
CA GLU A 143 -8.03 27.38 -26.18
C GLU A 143 -7.39 27.19 -24.79
N ARG A 144 -8.21 26.88 -23.77
CA ARG A 144 -7.71 26.59 -22.42
C ARG A 144 -6.89 25.31 -22.34
N LYS A 145 -7.29 24.28 -23.11
CA LYS A 145 -6.53 23.03 -23.19
C LYS A 145 -5.12 23.28 -23.71
N GLU A 146 -4.99 24.05 -24.80
CA GLU A 146 -3.70 24.41 -25.38
C GLU A 146 -2.86 25.25 -24.41
N GLU A 147 -3.47 26.22 -23.72
CA GLU A 147 -2.79 27.03 -22.70
C GLU A 147 -2.26 26.16 -21.53
N LEU A 148 -3.12 25.30 -20.97
CA LEU A 148 -2.74 24.41 -19.87
C LEU A 148 -1.64 23.45 -20.29
N LYS A 149 -1.76 22.84 -21.49
CA LYS A 149 -0.74 21.93 -22.03
C LYS A 149 0.61 22.64 -22.12
N SER A 150 0.65 23.85 -22.66
CA SER A 150 1.88 24.65 -22.74
C SER A 150 2.47 24.93 -21.35
N LYS A 151 1.64 25.31 -20.36
CA LYS A 151 2.11 25.53 -18.97
C LYS A 151 2.61 24.24 -18.31
N MET A 152 1.99 23.10 -18.58
CA MET A 152 2.42 21.78 -18.11
C MET A 152 3.77 21.39 -18.71
N GLU A 153 3.97 21.60 -20.02
CA GLU A 153 5.23 21.32 -20.70
C GLU A 153 6.38 22.19 -20.16
N ASP A 154 6.14 23.49 -19.97
CA ASP A 154 7.10 24.41 -19.36
C ASP A 154 7.42 24.01 -17.91
N TYR A 155 6.40 23.61 -17.15
CA TYR A 155 6.56 23.11 -15.78
C TYR A 155 7.42 21.86 -15.72
N ILE A 156 7.11 20.84 -16.55
CA ILE A 156 7.86 19.58 -16.63
C ILE A 156 9.31 19.87 -17.01
N LYS A 157 9.54 20.75 -17.99
CA LYS A 157 10.89 21.16 -18.38
C LYS A 157 11.65 21.79 -17.21
N GLU A 158 11.08 22.79 -16.56
CA GLU A 158 11.75 23.56 -15.51
C GLU A 158 11.99 22.75 -14.22
N VAL A 159 11.00 21.96 -13.80
CA VAL A 159 10.98 21.27 -12.50
C VAL A 159 11.59 19.87 -12.59
N ILE A 160 11.28 19.13 -13.65
CA ILE A 160 11.66 17.72 -13.76
C ILE A 160 12.94 17.54 -14.57
N PHE A 161 13.09 18.21 -15.72
CA PHE A 161 14.27 18.02 -16.57
C PHE A 161 15.44 18.93 -16.20
N GLU A 162 15.18 20.21 -15.95
CA GLU A 162 16.20 21.20 -15.62
C GLU A 162 16.43 21.36 -14.11
N GLU A 163 15.52 20.86 -13.27
CA GLU A 163 15.58 20.90 -11.79
C GLU A 163 15.84 22.31 -11.21
N LYS A 164 15.42 23.35 -11.95
CA LYS A 164 15.59 24.77 -11.60
C LYS A 164 14.72 25.18 -10.42
N LYS A 165 13.52 24.59 -10.34
CA LYS A 165 12.56 24.79 -9.24
C LYS A 165 12.20 23.46 -8.59
N ALA A 166 11.85 23.54 -7.31
CA ALA A 166 11.25 22.44 -6.57
C ALA A 166 9.73 22.46 -6.75
N ILE A 167 9.09 21.33 -6.48
CA ILE A 167 7.64 21.28 -6.29
C ILE A 167 7.32 22.00 -4.97
N LYS A 168 6.33 22.89 -5.02
CA LYS A 168 6.04 23.88 -3.97
C LYS A 168 5.45 23.24 -2.72
N ASP A 169 4.40 22.44 -2.89
CA ASP A 169 3.59 21.89 -1.81
C ASP A 169 2.81 20.64 -2.27
N ASP A 170 2.14 19.95 -1.34
CA ASP A 170 1.35 18.74 -1.60
C ASP A 170 0.26 18.98 -2.65
N ARG A 171 -0.36 20.18 -2.65
CA ARG A 171 -1.39 20.52 -3.64
C ARG A 171 -0.81 20.59 -5.05
N GLU A 172 0.38 21.16 -5.24
CA GLU A 172 1.04 21.18 -6.53
C GLU A 172 1.38 19.74 -7.00
N CYS A 173 1.71 18.81 -6.10
CA CYS A 173 1.85 17.38 -6.42
C CYS A 173 0.56 16.79 -6.99
N VAL A 174 -0.55 16.91 -6.26
CA VAL A 174 -1.86 16.36 -6.66
C VAL A 174 -2.29 16.90 -8.02
N VAL A 175 -2.20 18.23 -8.22
CA VAL A 175 -2.54 18.86 -9.50
C VAL A 175 -1.62 18.37 -10.62
N PHE A 176 -0.31 18.32 -10.37
CA PHE A 176 0.67 17.91 -11.37
C PHE A 176 0.42 16.47 -11.82
N VAL A 177 0.25 15.54 -10.90
CA VAL A 177 0.00 14.14 -11.21
C VAL A 177 -1.38 13.98 -11.88
N GLY A 178 -2.42 14.66 -11.39
CA GLY A 178 -3.75 14.62 -12.01
C GLY A 178 -3.74 15.09 -13.47
N ASN A 179 -3.03 16.17 -13.78
CA ASN A 179 -2.85 16.63 -15.16
C ASN A 179 -1.97 15.67 -15.98
N LEU A 180 -0.93 15.10 -15.38
CA LEU A 180 -0.02 14.16 -16.04
C LEU A 180 -0.75 12.90 -16.54
N PHE A 181 -1.74 12.42 -15.78
CA PHE A 181 -2.59 11.27 -16.13
C PHE A 181 -3.78 11.63 -17.03
N ASP A 182 -3.96 12.91 -17.37
CA ASP A 182 -4.94 13.32 -18.36
C ASP A 182 -4.38 13.13 -19.78
N PHE A 183 -4.55 11.91 -20.30
CA PHE A 183 -4.09 11.54 -21.65
C PHE A 183 -4.68 12.44 -22.75
N ASN A 184 -5.87 13.00 -22.55
CA ASN A 184 -6.47 13.92 -23.52
C ASN A 184 -5.78 15.29 -23.50
N LEU A 185 -5.30 15.74 -22.34
CA LEU A 185 -4.55 16.99 -22.19
C LEU A 185 -3.12 16.84 -22.71
N MET A 186 -2.41 15.83 -22.21
CA MET A 186 -0.98 15.68 -22.46
C MET A 186 -0.67 15.03 -23.80
N GLU A 187 -1.60 14.20 -24.32
CA GLU A 187 -1.43 13.44 -25.56
C GLU A 187 -0.20 12.52 -25.54
N TYR A 188 0.20 12.09 -24.34
CA TYR A 188 1.28 11.13 -24.15
C TYR A 188 0.82 9.71 -24.45
N SER A 189 1.74 8.90 -25.00
CA SER A 189 1.55 7.45 -24.98
C SER A 189 1.73 6.91 -23.55
N GLU A 190 1.18 5.74 -23.27
CA GLU A 190 1.42 5.05 -21.99
C GLU A 190 2.92 4.82 -21.75
N LYS A 191 3.69 4.60 -22.82
CA LYS A 191 5.14 4.44 -22.77
C LYS A 191 5.85 5.73 -22.35
N ASP A 192 5.42 6.87 -22.85
CA ASP A 192 6.02 8.17 -22.50
C ASP A 192 5.65 8.58 -21.07
N LEU A 193 4.43 8.27 -20.63
CA LEU A 193 4.01 8.41 -19.23
C LEU A 193 4.92 7.62 -18.28
N ILE A 194 5.18 6.33 -18.57
CA ILE A 194 6.10 5.50 -17.75
C ILE A 194 7.48 6.14 -17.64
N LYS A 195 8.07 6.58 -18.75
CA LYS A 195 9.39 7.22 -18.74
C LYS A 195 9.40 8.50 -17.90
N LEU A 196 8.35 9.30 -18.03
CA LEU A 196 8.25 10.55 -17.29
C LEU A 196 8.07 10.30 -15.80
N ILE A 197 7.25 9.32 -15.40
CA ILE A 197 7.13 8.87 -14.00
C ILE A 197 8.49 8.46 -13.44
N GLU A 198 9.27 7.64 -14.15
CA GLU A 198 10.60 7.23 -13.67
C GLU A 198 11.55 8.43 -13.49
N LYS A 199 11.50 9.41 -14.41
CA LYS A 199 12.28 10.65 -14.26
C LYS A 199 11.79 11.48 -13.07
N ILE A 200 10.49 11.58 -12.85
CA ILE A 200 9.91 12.26 -11.67
C ILE A 200 10.42 11.59 -10.40
N LEU A 201 10.31 10.26 -10.27
CA LEU A 201 10.80 9.50 -9.11
C LEU A 201 12.30 9.73 -8.84
N GLN A 202 13.11 9.88 -9.89
CA GLN A 202 14.53 10.22 -9.74
C GLN A 202 14.72 11.61 -9.11
N VAL A 203 13.98 12.62 -9.59
CA VAL A 203 14.06 14.01 -9.12
C VAL A 203 13.55 14.15 -7.68
N MET A 204 12.53 13.36 -7.30
CA MET A 204 11.96 13.39 -5.96
C MET A 204 12.95 12.97 -4.87
N LYS A 205 13.95 12.15 -5.20
CA LYS A 205 15.01 11.75 -4.25
C LYS A 205 15.96 12.88 -3.87
N SER A 206 15.94 14.01 -4.59
CA SER A 206 16.79 15.16 -4.28
C SER A 206 16.39 15.80 -2.93
N VAL A 207 17.35 16.42 -2.24
CA VAL A 207 17.11 17.09 -0.94
C VAL A 207 15.99 18.14 -1.02
N LYS A 208 15.82 18.77 -2.19
CA LYS A 208 14.79 19.78 -2.45
C LYS A 208 13.38 19.20 -2.40
N ASN A 209 13.17 17.99 -2.90
CA ASN A 209 11.85 17.40 -3.14
C ASN A 209 11.51 16.20 -2.24
N ARG A 210 12.50 15.61 -1.54
CA ARG A 210 12.33 14.38 -0.75
C ARG A 210 11.20 14.38 0.28
N LYS A 211 10.76 15.56 0.73
CA LYS A 211 9.62 15.70 1.65
C LYS A 211 8.30 15.30 1.01
N LEU A 212 8.17 15.51 -0.30
CA LEU A 212 6.97 15.25 -1.10
C LEU A 212 7.06 13.90 -1.86
N GLU A 213 8.14 13.14 -1.67
CA GLU A 213 8.38 11.89 -2.41
C GLU A 213 7.27 10.87 -2.18
N LYS A 214 6.84 10.70 -0.92
CA LYS A 214 5.75 9.77 -0.57
C LYS A 214 4.41 10.23 -1.14
N GLU A 215 4.13 11.53 -1.12
CA GLU A 215 2.89 12.09 -1.66
C GLU A 215 2.79 11.83 -3.17
N ILE A 216 3.86 12.13 -3.91
CA ILE A 216 3.90 11.85 -5.36
C ILE A 216 3.78 10.36 -5.66
N GLN A 217 4.41 9.49 -4.86
CA GLN A 217 4.26 8.05 -5.04
C GLN A 217 2.81 7.61 -4.81
N HIS A 218 2.15 8.15 -3.78
CA HIS A 218 0.76 7.88 -3.48
C HIS A 218 -0.17 8.34 -4.62
N ASP A 219 -0.03 9.59 -5.06
CA ASP A 219 -0.85 10.17 -6.14
C ASP A 219 -0.68 9.41 -7.46
N ILE A 220 0.56 9.05 -7.81
CA ILE A 220 0.83 8.26 -9.02
C ILE A 220 0.16 6.89 -8.92
N LEU A 221 0.28 6.22 -7.77
CA LEU A 221 -0.36 4.92 -7.57
C LEU A 221 -1.89 5.03 -7.64
N TYR A 222 -2.47 6.09 -7.06
CA TYR A 222 -3.91 6.38 -7.13
C TYR A 222 -4.36 6.54 -8.59
N HIS A 223 -3.72 7.42 -9.36
CA HIS A 223 -4.10 7.66 -10.75
C HIS A 223 -3.83 6.48 -11.69
N LEU A 224 -2.80 5.66 -11.41
CA LEU A 224 -2.61 4.39 -12.10
C LEU A 224 -3.77 3.42 -11.81
N GLY A 225 -4.26 3.37 -10.56
CA GLY A 225 -5.43 2.59 -10.17
C GLY A 225 -6.69 3.05 -10.91
N GLU A 226 -6.97 4.34 -10.88
CA GLU A 226 -8.10 4.95 -11.60
C GLU A 226 -8.06 4.64 -13.10
N TRP A 227 -6.90 4.78 -13.75
CA TRP A 227 -6.76 4.44 -15.16
C TRP A 227 -7.04 2.96 -15.43
N ILE A 228 -6.62 2.06 -14.53
CA ILE A 228 -6.88 0.63 -14.68
C ILE A 228 -8.37 0.32 -14.58
N ASP A 229 -9.01 0.79 -13.50
CA ASP A 229 -10.38 0.44 -13.18
C ASP A 229 -11.37 1.10 -14.13
N ASN A 230 -11.11 2.36 -14.51
CA ASN A 230 -12.02 3.13 -15.35
C ASN A 230 -11.78 2.96 -16.85
N ILE A 231 -10.56 2.58 -17.29
CA ILE A 231 -10.21 2.47 -18.71
C ILE A 231 -9.75 1.05 -19.03
N PHE A 232 -8.58 0.63 -18.54
CA PHE A 232 -7.92 -0.60 -19.01
C PHE A 232 -8.76 -1.86 -18.87
N LEU A 233 -9.37 -2.08 -17.69
CA LEU A 233 -10.15 -3.30 -17.43
C LEU A 233 -11.50 -3.32 -18.14
N LYS A 234 -11.99 -2.16 -18.60
CA LYS A 234 -13.22 -2.04 -19.42
C LYS A 234 -12.96 -2.32 -20.91
N LEU A 235 -11.69 -2.33 -21.36
CA LEU A 235 -11.34 -2.65 -22.74
C LEU A 235 -11.52 -4.14 -23.05
N GLU A 236 -11.97 -4.44 -24.28
CA GLU A 236 -11.97 -5.81 -24.79
C GLU A 236 -10.52 -6.32 -24.92
N PRO A 237 -10.17 -7.50 -24.37
CA PRO A 237 -8.77 -7.96 -24.30
C PRO A 237 -8.03 -8.02 -25.63
N LYS A 238 -8.75 -8.30 -26.74
CA LYS A 238 -8.18 -8.40 -28.09
C LYS A 238 -7.85 -7.04 -28.71
N LYS A 239 -8.36 -5.94 -28.15
CA LYS A 239 -8.18 -4.57 -28.64
C LYS A 239 -7.13 -3.79 -27.84
N VAL A 240 -6.64 -4.35 -26.74
CA VAL A 240 -5.65 -3.70 -25.87
C VAL A 240 -4.27 -3.70 -26.54
N THR A 241 -3.60 -2.56 -26.51
CA THR A 241 -2.25 -2.40 -27.09
C THR A 241 -1.16 -2.92 -26.16
N GLU A 242 0.04 -3.16 -26.70
CA GLU A 242 1.19 -3.56 -25.88
C GLU A 242 1.60 -2.45 -24.89
N GLU A 243 1.47 -1.18 -25.25
CA GLU A 243 1.79 -0.06 -24.36
C GLU A 243 0.82 0.02 -23.17
N GLN A 244 -0.48 -0.22 -23.40
CA GLN A 244 -1.48 -0.34 -22.35
C GLN A 244 -1.19 -1.51 -21.40
N ILE A 245 -0.85 -2.68 -21.94
CA ILE A 245 -0.45 -3.84 -21.12
C ILE A 245 0.81 -3.51 -20.30
N ASN A 246 1.76 -2.77 -20.89
CA ASN A 246 2.97 -2.37 -20.19
C ASN A 246 2.69 -1.39 -19.05
N LEU A 247 1.75 -0.46 -19.19
CA LEU A 247 1.33 0.43 -18.09
C LEU A 247 0.58 -0.33 -16.98
N TYR A 248 -0.26 -1.30 -17.34
CA TYR A 248 -0.91 -2.17 -16.37
C TYR A 248 0.11 -2.96 -15.55
N ILE A 249 1.11 -3.53 -16.21
CA ILE A 249 2.23 -4.21 -15.54
C ILE A 249 3.05 -3.23 -14.71
N TYR A 250 3.31 -2.03 -15.23
CA TYR A 250 4.06 -0.99 -14.53
C TYR A 250 3.39 -0.62 -13.22
N LYS A 251 2.06 -0.44 -13.20
CA LYS A 251 1.30 -0.21 -11.96
C LYS A 251 1.49 -1.34 -10.97
N ALA A 252 1.42 -2.60 -11.40
CA ALA A 252 1.62 -3.74 -10.49
C ALA A 252 3.01 -3.68 -9.84
N LEU A 253 4.06 -3.40 -10.62
CA LEU A 253 5.42 -3.23 -10.09
C LEU A 253 5.53 -2.02 -9.14
N PHE A 254 4.89 -0.91 -9.50
CA PHE A 254 4.85 0.31 -8.69
C PHE A 254 4.17 0.05 -7.35
N GLN A 255 3.06 -0.68 -7.35
CA GLN A 255 2.31 -1.09 -6.16
C GLN A 255 3.12 -2.05 -5.27
N ILE A 256 3.90 -2.98 -5.84
CA ILE A 256 4.78 -3.84 -5.05
C ILE A 256 5.85 -3.02 -4.33
N LYS A 257 6.35 -1.97 -4.98
CA LYS A 257 7.48 -1.17 -4.48
C LYS A 257 7.07 -0.07 -3.50
N TYR A 258 5.94 0.58 -3.76
CA TYR A 258 5.49 1.78 -3.03
C TYR A 258 4.10 1.62 -2.39
N GLY A 259 3.49 0.42 -2.49
CA GLY A 259 2.27 0.09 -1.78
C GLY A 259 2.44 0.27 -0.28
N THR A 260 1.34 0.64 0.38
CA THR A 260 1.33 0.92 1.83
C THR A 260 0.90 -0.29 2.64
N TYR A 261 0.06 -1.15 2.05
CA TYR A 261 -0.60 -2.23 2.76
C TYR A 261 -0.05 -3.59 2.32
N SER A 262 -0.04 -4.56 3.23
CA SER A 262 0.46 -5.91 2.93
C SER A 262 -0.31 -6.63 1.81
N TYR A 263 -1.58 -6.27 1.58
CA TYR A 263 -2.35 -6.79 0.45
C TYR A 263 -1.96 -6.19 -0.91
N ASP A 264 -1.21 -5.09 -0.95
CA ASP A 264 -0.81 -4.44 -2.20
C ASP A 264 0.03 -5.36 -3.07
N THR A 265 1.00 -6.06 -2.48
CA THR A 265 1.80 -7.07 -3.18
C THR A 265 0.93 -8.21 -3.72
N LYS A 266 -0.09 -8.63 -2.96
CA LYS A 266 -1.01 -9.69 -3.39
C LYS A 266 -1.82 -9.25 -4.62
N PHE A 267 -2.45 -8.09 -4.57
CA PHE A 267 -3.25 -7.56 -5.68
C PHE A 267 -2.39 -7.28 -6.92
N ALA A 268 -1.18 -6.73 -6.74
CA ALA A 268 -0.24 -6.56 -7.84
C ALA A 268 0.17 -7.90 -8.48
N CYS A 269 0.39 -8.96 -7.69
CA CYS A 269 0.65 -10.29 -8.23
C CYS A 269 -0.57 -10.87 -8.98
N GLU A 270 -1.79 -10.56 -8.55
CA GLU A 270 -3.02 -10.90 -9.27
C GLU A 270 -3.11 -10.14 -10.60
N ASP A 271 -2.75 -8.86 -10.61
CA ASP A 271 -2.66 -8.04 -11.83
C ASP A 271 -1.64 -8.62 -12.83
N LEU A 272 -0.45 -9.03 -12.37
CA LEU A 272 0.53 -9.70 -13.23
C LEU A 272 0.01 -11.03 -13.78
N LYS A 273 -0.70 -11.83 -12.98
CA LYS A 273 -1.33 -13.08 -13.45
C LYS A 273 -2.41 -12.79 -14.48
N ASN A 274 -3.20 -11.74 -14.28
CA ASN A 274 -4.21 -11.30 -15.23
C ASN A 274 -3.56 -10.85 -16.55
N ALA A 275 -2.51 -10.02 -16.48
CA ALA A 275 -1.70 -9.61 -17.64
C ALA A 275 -1.15 -10.82 -18.42
N MET A 276 -0.64 -11.83 -17.72
CA MET A 276 -0.15 -13.07 -18.33
C MET A 276 -1.28 -13.89 -18.97
N ASN A 277 -2.37 -14.14 -18.24
CA ASN A 277 -3.40 -15.11 -18.66
C ASN A 277 -4.41 -14.52 -19.64
N LYS A 278 -4.91 -13.31 -19.39
CA LYS A 278 -5.98 -12.67 -20.15
C LYS A 278 -5.44 -11.92 -21.37
N TYR A 279 -4.23 -11.36 -21.24
CA TYR A 279 -3.61 -10.52 -22.28
C TYR A 279 -2.35 -11.17 -22.89
N ASN A 280 -2.01 -12.41 -22.51
CA ASN A 280 -0.88 -13.18 -23.05
C ASN A 280 0.49 -12.47 -22.91
N SER A 281 0.66 -11.62 -21.90
CA SER A 281 1.88 -10.85 -21.72
C SER A 281 3.08 -11.74 -21.33
N GLN A 282 4.08 -11.79 -22.21
CA GLN A 282 5.35 -12.48 -21.93
C GLN A 282 6.15 -11.76 -20.85
N LYS A 283 6.06 -10.43 -20.77
CA LYS A 283 6.75 -9.64 -19.75
C LYS A 283 6.20 -9.95 -18.34
N ALA A 284 4.87 -10.02 -18.19
CA ALA A 284 4.27 -10.42 -16.91
C ALA A 284 4.63 -11.86 -16.53
N LYS A 285 4.65 -12.77 -17.52
CA LYS A 285 5.12 -14.15 -17.31
C LYS A 285 6.56 -14.20 -16.80
N GLN A 286 7.46 -13.44 -17.43
CA GLN A 286 8.86 -13.36 -16.99
C GLN A 286 8.98 -12.83 -15.57
N TYR A 287 8.21 -11.81 -15.18
CA TYR A 287 8.20 -11.32 -13.79
C TYR A 287 7.71 -12.37 -12.79
N LEU A 288 6.69 -13.14 -13.13
CA LEU A 288 6.19 -14.21 -12.26
C LEU A 288 7.13 -15.43 -12.18
N GLU A 289 7.93 -15.68 -13.22
CA GLU A 289 8.85 -16.84 -13.27
C GLU A 289 10.27 -16.52 -12.77
N LYS A 290 10.79 -15.34 -13.11
CA LYS A 290 12.19 -14.93 -12.89
C LYS A 290 12.36 -13.66 -12.05
N GLY A 291 11.29 -12.94 -11.73
CA GLY A 291 11.39 -11.66 -11.04
C GLY A 291 11.76 -10.51 -11.97
N THR A 292 12.11 -9.35 -11.41
CA THR A 292 12.29 -8.08 -12.15
C THR A 292 13.41 -8.11 -13.20
N GLY A 293 14.39 -9.01 -13.04
CA GLY A 293 15.63 -9.02 -13.81
C GLY A 293 16.70 -8.04 -13.29
N VAL A 294 16.46 -7.33 -12.18
CA VAL A 294 17.48 -6.51 -11.51
C VAL A 294 18.58 -7.39 -10.92
N LEU A 295 18.21 -8.54 -10.36
CA LEU A 295 19.15 -9.57 -9.91
C LEU A 295 19.50 -10.48 -11.10
N SER A 296 20.78 -10.81 -11.25
CA SER A 296 21.23 -11.70 -12.33
C SER A 296 20.69 -13.13 -12.16
N ASP A 297 20.55 -13.86 -13.27
CA ASP A 297 20.09 -15.26 -13.28
C ASP A 297 20.96 -16.14 -12.35
N GLU A 298 22.26 -15.85 -12.21
CA GLU A 298 23.19 -16.56 -11.31
C GLU A 298 22.91 -16.31 -9.82
N LEU A 299 22.38 -15.14 -9.46
CA LEU A 299 21.99 -14.82 -8.09
C LEU A 299 20.66 -15.46 -7.71
N ILE A 300 19.71 -15.53 -8.65
CA ILE A 300 18.35 -16.02 -8.38
C ILE A 300 18.17 -17.51 -8.66
N TYR A 301 19.16 -18.20 -9.23
CA TYR A 301 19.06 -19.62 -9.54
C TYR A 301 20.37 -20.37 -9.27
N TYR A 302 20.27 -21.44 -8.47
CA TYR A 302 21.38 -22.36 -8.22
C TYR A 302 20.89 -23.80 -8.29
N LYS A 303 21.67 -24.70 -8.92
CA LYS A 303 21.35 -26.13 -8.96
C LYS A 303 22.60 -26.97 -9.09
N ASP A 304 22.66 -28.03 -8.29
CA ASP A 304 23.66 -29.09 -8.39
C ASP A 304 23.03 -30.46 -8.07
N GLU A 305 23.86 -31.47 -7.79
CA GLU A 305 23.43 -32.81 -7.37
C GLU A 305 22.70 -32.83 -6.01
N ASN A 306 22.97 -31.86 -5.13
CA ASN A 306 22.56 -31.84 -3.72
C ASN A 306 21.31 -30.99 -3.48
N LEU A 307 21.13 -29.91 -4.22
CA LEU A 307 19.99 -29.01 -4.08
C LEU A 307 19.60 -28.28 -5.37
N GLU A 308 18.49 -27.56 -5.30
CA GLU A 308 18.05 -26.56 -6.27
C GLU A 308 17.43 -25.39 -5.49
N CYS A 309 17.94 -24.18 -5.74
CA CYS A 309 17.40 -22.93 -5.19
C CYS A 309 16.89 -22.03 -6.33
N LYS A 310 15.75 -21.38 -6.09
CA LYS A 310 15.21 -20.33 -6.97
C LYS A 310 14.74 -19.16 -6.13
N ALA A 311 14.89 -17.95 -6.61
CA ALA A 311 14.34 -16.76 -5.97
C ALA A 311 13.55 -15.91 -6.96
N ASN A 312 12.56 -15.20 -6.45
CA ASN A 312 11.77 -14.25 -7.20
C ASN A 312 11.50 -13.04 -6.30
N ASP A 313 12.00 -11.88 -6.70
CA ASP A 313 11.94 -10.62 -5.95
C ASP A 313 10.57 -9.91 -6.05
N ILE A 314 9.79 -10.19 -7.08
CA ILE A 314 8.39 -9.75 -7.21
C ILE A 314 7.50 -10.47 -6.21
N LEU A 315 7.66 -11.78 -6.11
CA LEU A 315 6.89 -12.61 -5.17
C LEU A 315 7.49 -12.58 -3.75
N ALA A 316 8.69 -12.03 -3.59
CA ALA A 316 9.52 -12.14 -2.40
C ALA A 316 9.59 -13.60 -1.87
N THR A 317 9.80 -14.55 -2.77
CA THR A 317 9.90 -15.98 -2.41
C THR A 317 11.26 -16.57 -2.75
N ILE A 318 11.73 -17.45 -1.88
CA ILE A 318 12.93 -18.26 -2.06
C ILE A 318 12.53 -19.74 -2.02
N ASP A 319 12.55 -20.43 -3.15
CA ASP A 319 12.37 -21.87 -3.22
C ASP A 319 13.69 -22.58 -2.92
N VAL A 320 13.69 -23.46 -1.92
CA VAL A 320 14.85 -24.29 -1.54
C VAL A 320 14.43 -25.75 -1.56
N LYS A 321 14.99 -26.50 -2.51
CA LYS A 321 14.75 -27.94 -2.67
C LYS A 321 16.02 -28.74 -2.37
N ILE A 322 16.06 -29.39 -1.22
CA ILE A 322 17.15 -30.28 -0.82
C ILE A 322 16.90 -31.68 -1.39
N LYS A 323 17.89 -32.23 -2.09
CA LYS A 323 17.87 -33.58 -2.67
C LYS A 323 18.59 -34.58 -1.76
N ASN A 324 19.73 -34.15 -1.19
CA ASN A 324 20.57 -34.94 -0.30
C ASN A 324 20.64 -34.29 1.09
N GLU A 325 20.31 -35.06 2.14
CA GLU A 325 20.23 -34.61 3.53
C GLU A 325 21.59 -34.56 4.23
N ILE A 326 22.49 -33.71 3.73
CA ILE A 326 23.86 -33.53 4.24
C ILE A 326 24.13 -32.05 4.54
N ALA A 327 25.06 -31.76 5.47
CA ALA A 327 25.40 -30.40 5.89
C ALA A 327 25.72 -29.47 4.70
N LYS A 328 26.51 -29.96 3.74
CA LYS A 328 26.90 -29.22 2.53
C LYS A 328 25.70 -28.72 1.70
N SER A 329 24.57 -29.43 1.70
CA SER A 329 23.36 -28.97 0.99
C SER A 329 22.76 -27.73 1.64
N TYR A 330 22.72 -27.72 2.98
CA TYR A 330 22.17 -26.61 3.78
C TYR A 330 23.14 -25.43 3.83
N GLU A 331 24.44 -25.70 3.87
CA GLU A 331 25.48 -24.68 3.74
C GLU A 331 25.31 -23.86 2.45
N LYS A 332 25.18 -24.54 1.30
CA LYS A 332 24.96 -23.90 0.00
C LYS A 332 23.64 -23.13 -0.07
N ALA A 333 22.59 -23.65 0.58
CA ALA A 333 21.31 -22.95 0.66
C ALA A 333 21.43 -21.65 1.49
N LEU A 334 22.18 -21.67 2.59
CA LEU A 334 22.48 -20.46 3.37
C LEU A 334 23.32 -19.47 2.56
N ASP A 335 24.36 -19.93 1.87
CA ASP A 335 25.18 -19.07 0.99
C ASP A 335 24.34 -18.39 -0.09
N PHE A 336 23.43 -19.14 -0.71
CA PHE A 336 22.49 -18.60 -1.69
C PHE A 336 21.61 -17.49 -1.09
N ILE A 337 21.01 -17.72 0.08
CA ILE A 337 20.13 -16.73 0.74
C ILE A 337 20.92 -15.50 1.20
N ILE A 338 22.09 -15.69 1.81
CA ILE A 338 22.95 -14.58 2.25
C ILE A 338 23.36 -13.72 1.05
N ASN A 339 23.77 -14.35 -0.05
CA ASN A 339 24.15 -13.64 -1.26
C ASN A 339 22.98 -12.85 -1.85
N LEU A 340 21.77 -13.43 -1.90
CA LEU A 340 20.56 -12.72 -2.32
C LEU A 340 20.28 -11.47 -1.48
N LEU A 341 20.26 -11.61 -0.15
CA LEU A 341 19.93 -10.51 0.76
C LEU A 341 20.98 -9.39 0.73
N THR A 342 22.24 -9.75 0.48
CA THR A 342 23.36 -8.80 0.33
C THR A 342 23.26 -8.01 -0.97
N ASN A 343 22.66 -8.60 -2.02
CA ASN A 343 22.50 -7.98 -3.34
C ASN A 343 21.13 -7.30 -3.54
N GLY A 344 20.39 -7.02 -2.47
CA GLY A 344 19.17 -6.20 -2.54
C GLY A 344 17.87 -6.97 -2.79
N PHE A 345 17.84 -8.28 -2.55
CA PHE A 345 16.58 -9.04 -2.48
C PHE A 345 15.65 -8.47 -1.39
N PRO A 346 14.31 -8.52 -1.57
CA PRO A 346 13.36 -8.07 -0.56
C PRO A 346 13.64 -8.66 0.83
N ARG A 347 13.50 -7.81 1.84
CA ARG A 347 13.83 -8.15 3.23
C ARG A 347 12.69 -8.88 3.92
N SER A 348 11.45 -8.52 3.62
CA SER A 348 10.29 -9.37 3.88
C SER A 348 10.18 -10.45 2.80
N TYR A 349 10.27 -11.73 3.16
CA TYR A 349 10.21 -12.85 2.20
C TYR A 349 9.70 -14.15 2.82
N ALA A 350 9.40 -15.14 1.97
CA ALA A 350 9.04 -16.50 2.38
C ALA A 350 9.97 -17.55 1.76
N ILE A 351 10.34 -18.57 2.55
CA ILE A 351 11.09 -19.73 2.05
C ILE A 351 10.16 -20.92 1.79
N LYS A 352 10.02 -21.30 0.52
CA LYS A 352 9.35 -22.52 0.07
C LYS A 352 10.34 -23.68 0.11
N PHE A 353 10.29 -24.44 1.19
CA PHE A 353 11.23 -25.50 1.51
C PHE A 353 10.65 -26.88 1.16
N SER A 354 11.42 -27.64 0.39
CA SER A 354 11.12 -29.02 -0.01
C SER A 354 12.32 -29.92 0.26
N SER A 355 12.07 -31.06 0.90
CA SER A 355 13.10 -32.00 1.35
C SER A 355 12.46 -33.36 1.61
N LYS A 356 13.26 -34.44 1.58
CA LYS A 356 12.82 -35.81 1.96
C LYS A 356 12.79 -36.04 3.48
N SER A 357 13.31 -35.10 4.27
CA SER A 357 13.34 -35.20 5.74
C SER A 357 11.93 -35.14 6.34
N LYS A 358 11.81 -35.64 7.58
CA LYS A 358 10.57 -35.53 8.34
C LYS A 358 10.25 -34.05 8.60
N LYS A 359 8.96 -33.71 8.62
CA LYS A 359 8.53 -32.35 8.93
C LYS A 359 8.69 -32.07 10.43
N GLU A 360 9.78 -31.40 10.78
CA GLU A 360 10.08 -30.99 12.15
C GLU A 360 10.12 -29.47 12.29
N PHE A 361 9.86 -28.99 13.51
CA PHE A 361 9.84 -27.57 13.86
C PHE A 361 10.61 -27.37 15.16
N LEU A 362 10.98 -26.13 15.48
CA LEU A 362 11.51 -25.79 16.81
C LEU A 362 10.46 -26.17 17.85
N ASN A 363 10.92 -26.68 18.99
CA ASN A 363 10.05 -27.03 20.11
C ASN A 363 9.63 -25.79 20.92
N ILE A 364 9.06 -24.80 20.23
CA ILE A 364 8.57 -23.54 20.78
C ILE A 364 7.07 -23.50 20.53
N LYS A 365 6.27 -23.57 21.60
CA LYS A 365 4.80 -23.63 21.52
C LYS A 365 4.25 -22.27 21.10
N GLY A 366 3.28 -22.24 20.18
CA GLY A 366 2.60 -21.00 19.77
C GLY A 366 3.13 -20.38 18.47
N LEU A 367 4.31 -20.78 18.00
CA LEU A 367 4.80 -20.35 16.69
C LEU A 367 3.98 -20.93 15.54
N THR A 368 3.76 -20.11 14.51
CA THR A 368 3.16 -20.58 13.25
C THR A 368 4.09 -21.60 12.59
N LYS A 369 3.54 -22.76 12.23
CA LYS A 369 4.28 -23.81 11.52
C LYS A 369 4.32 -23.47 10.04
N SER A 370 5.40 -22.85 9.60
CA SER A 370 5.59 -22.43 8.21
C SER A 370 6.70 -23.22 7.50
N SER A 371 6.82 -23.04 6.20
CA SER A 371 7.87 -23.71 5.44
C SER A 371 9.25 -23.16 5.77
N THR A 372 9.33 -21.85 6.02
CA THR A 372 10.53 -21.15 6.47
C THR A 372 11.01 -21.67 7.82
N HIS A 373 10.09 -21.84 8.77
CA HIS A 373 10.40 -22.44 10.07
C HIS A 373 11.07 -23.82 9.90
N ARG A 374 10.50 -24.65 9.04
CA ARG A 374 10.98 -26.01 8.79
C ARG A 374 12.40 -26.05 8.21
N PHE A 375 12.74 -25.10 7.33
CA PHE A 375 14.08 -24.97 6.77
C PHE A 375 15.11 -24.70 7.86
N PHE A 376 14.92 -23.65 8.67
CA PHE A 376 15.87 -23.28 9.71
C PHE A 376 15.98 -24.31 10.83
N ARG A 377 14.86 -24.93 11.23
CA ARG A 377 14.90 -26.05 12.19
C ARG A 377 15.83 -27.16 11.69
N ARG A 378 15.80 -27.48 10.40
CA ARG A 378 16.58 -28.58 9.82
C ARG A 378 18.08 -28.29 9.80
N ILE A 379 18.48 -27.04 9.64
CA ILE A 379 19.90 -26.63 9.69
C ILE A 379 20.50 -26.93 11.07
N LEU A 380 19.71 -26.85 12.14
CA LEU A 380 20.18 -27.09 13.51
C LEU A 380 20.61 -28.53 13.77
N ASP A 381 20.31 -29.48 12.88
CA ASP A 381 20.82 -30.85 12.97
C ASP A 381 22.30 -30.96 12.55
N PHE A 382 22.92 -29.87 12.07
CA PHE A 382 24.31 -29.80 11.62
C PHE A 382 25.08 -28.71 12.39
N PRO A 383 25.70 -29.04 13.55
CA PRO A 383 26.46 -28.09 14.39
C PRO A 383 27.55 -27.32 13.65
N GLU A 384 28.15 -27.92 12.62
CA GLU A 384 29.16 -27.29 11.77
C GLU A 384 28.64 -26.08 10.98
N LEU A 385 27.31 -25.88 10.88
CA LEU A 385 26.71 -24.76 10.17
C LEU A 385 26.33 -23.59 11.07
N TYR A 386 26.54 -23.67 12.39
CA TYR A 386 25.97 -22.70 13.31
C TYR A 386 26.55 -21.28 13.14
N ASP A 387 27.84 -21.16 12.87
CA ASP A 387 28.47 -19.86 12.61
C ASP A 387 27.94 -19.21 11.31
N LYS A 388 27.62 -20.04 10.31
CA LYS A 388 26.97 -19.57 9.07
C LYS A 388 25.50 -19.22 9.28
N LEU A 389 24.80 -19.97 10.14
CA LEU A 389 23.43 -19.67 10.53
C LEU A 389 23.33 -18.35 11.31
N GLU A 390 24.29 -18.08 12.20
CA GLU A 390 24.44 -16.78 12.87
C GLU A 390 24.71 -15.66 11.85
N SER A 391 25.63 -15.89 10.90
CA SER A 391 25.93 -14.93 9.83
C SER A 391 24.69 -14.61 8.99
N TYR A 392 23.88 -15.62 8.66
CA TYR A 392 22.59 -15.41 8.02
C TYR A 392 21.66 -14.55 8.87
N ALA A 393 21.53 -14.83 10.18
CA ALA A 393 20.65 -14.06 11.05
C ALA A 393 21.02 -12.58 11.02
N LYS A 394 22.31 -12.25 11.22
CA LYS A 394 22.79 -10.87 11.18
C LYS A 394 22.53 -10.17 9.85
N VAL A 395 22.69 -10.89 8.74
CA VAL A 395 22.37 -10.37 7.40
C VAL A 395 20.88 -10.18 7.22
N ALA A 396 20.03 -11.06 7.74
CA ALA A 396 18.59 -11.04 7.50
C ALA A 396 17.83 -10.03 8.37
N MET A 397 18.20 -9.89 9.65
CA MET A 397 17.47 -9.10 10.63
C MET A 397 17.46 -7.61 10.27
N LYS A 398 16.26 -7.07 10.03
CA LYS A 398 15.99 -5.66 9.78
C LYS A 398 14.62 -5.32 10.37
N GLU A 399 14.55 -4.19 11.06
CA GLU A 399 13.33 -3.64 11.65
C GLU A 399 12.26 -3.41 10.57
N PHE A 400 10.99 -3.59 10.93
CA PHE A 400 9.81 -3.47 10.05
C PHE A 400 9.80 -4.42 8.83
N GLU A 401 10.44 -5.59 8.95
CA GLU A 401 10.43 -6.63 7.91
C GLU A 401 10.01 -7.97 8.50
N TRP A 402 9.25 -8.78 7.75
CA TRP A 402 8.63 -10.00 8.28
C TRP A 402 8.71 -11.19 7.30
N TYR A 403 8.72 -12.41 7.85
CA TYR A 403 8.49 -13.59 7.03
C TYR A 403 7.06 -13.61 6.46
N GLN A 404 6.95 -13.72 5.14
CA GLN A 404 5.66 -13.63 4.42
C GLN A 404 4.85 -14.93 4.41
N ASP A 405 5.36 -16.02 5.03
CA ASP A 405 4.62 -17.28 5.20
C ASP A 405 3.98 -17.44 6.58
N VAL A 406 3.81 -16.32 7.29
CA VAL A 406 3.12 -16.21 8.56
C VAL A 406 2.08 -15.09 8.48
N LYS A 407 0.99 -15.21 9.25
CA LYS A 407 -0.02 -14.14 9.34
C LYS A 407 0.61 -12.90 9.97
N GLU A 408 0.46 -11.76 9.29
CA GLU A 408 0.88 -10.46 9.77
C GLU A 408 0.19 -10.05 11.09
N GLY A 409 0.86 -9.19 11.87
CA GLY A 409 0.48 -8.76 13.21
C GLY A 409 1.18 -9.59 14.27
N GLU A 410 0.51 -9.90 15.38
CA GLU A 410 1.11 -10.55 16.57
C GLU A 410 1.91 -11.83 16.28
N LYS A 411 1.58 -12.54 15.20
CA LYS A 411 2.25 -13.79 14.79
C LYS A 411 3.46 -13.58 13.90
N SER A 412 3.70 -12.36 13.41
CA SER A 412 4.86 -12.01 12.61
C SER A 412 6.16 -12.44 13.29
N LEU A 413 7.16 -12.70 12.47
CA LEU A 413 8.53 -12.94 12.90
C LEU A 413 9.45 -12.30 11.88
N LEU A 414 10.37 -11.46 12.37
CA LEU A 414 11.37 -10.85 11.52
C LEU A 414 12.31 -11.90 10.91
N PRO A 415 12.77 -11.70 9.67
CA PRO A 415 13.75 -12.57 9.04
C PRO A 415 14.99 -12.75 9.91
N GLY A 416 15.33 -13.99 10.23
CA GLY A 416 16.38 -14.34 11.19
C GLY A 416 15.85 -14.96 12.48
N SER A 417 14.59 -14.72 12.86
CA SER A 417 14.01 -15.18 14.14
C SER A 417 14.25 -16.67 14.41
N TYR A 418 13.98 -17.55 13.44
CA TYR A 418 14.14 -19.00 13.65
C TYR A 418 15.60 -19.42 13.85
N ALA A 419 16.56 -18.70 13.24
CA ALA A 419 17.99 -18.93 13.42
C ALA A 419 18.40 -18.51 14.84
N VAL A 420 18.01 -17.30 15.27
CA VAL A 420 18.26 -16.77 16.62
C VAL A 420 17.67 -17.70 17.68
N PHE A 421 16.41 -18.10 17.52
CA PHE A 421 15.74 -18.98 18.48
C PHE A 421 16.41 -20.34 18.59
N GLY A 422 16.80 -20.92 17.45
CA GLY A 422 17.50 -22.20 17.39
C GLY A 422 18.86 -22.17 18.08
N LEU A 423 19.69 -21.19 17.73
CA LEU A 423 21.03 -21.02 18.28
C LEU A 423 20.98 -20.62 19.76
N GLY A 424 20.08 -19.71 20.12
CA GLY A 424 19.88 -19.25 21.50
C GLY A 424 19.40 -20.33 22.46
N LEU A 425 18.65 -21.34 21.98
CA LEU A 425 18.27 -22.52 22.79
C LEU A 425 19.35 -23.62 22.80
N TYR A 426 20.36 -23.52 21.93
CA TYR A 426 21.44 -24.49 21.84
C TYR A 426 22.53 -24.19 22.89
N ASP A 427 23.06 -22.95 22.92
CA ASP A 427 24.19 -22.57 23.76
C ASP A 427 24.17 -21.08 24.15
N GLU A 428 24.56 -20.77 25.39
CA GLU A 428 24.62 -19.40 25.92
C GLU A 428 25.57 -18.49 25.14
N LYS A 429 26.54 -19.03 24.39
CA LYS A 429 27.44 -18.22 23.55
C LYS A 429 26.70 -17.37 22.50
N TYR A 430 25.47 -17.74 22.15
CA TYR A 430 24.63 -17.01 21.20
C TYR A 430 23.73 -15.97 21.86
N PHE A 431 23.81 -15.74 23.16
CA PHE A 431 23.04 -14.71 23.85
C PHE A 431 23.23 -13.29 23.28
N PRO A 432 24.45 -12.87 22.87
CA PRO A 432 24.62 -11.58 22.18
C PRO A 432 23.83 -11.46 20.86
N LEU A 433 23.58 -12.58 20.16
CA LEU A 433 22.73 -12.58 18.97
C LEU A 433 21.24 -12.37 19.32
N ILE A 434 20.81 -12.83 20.50
CA ILE A 434 19.45 -12.60 21.01
C ILE A 434 19.28 -11.12 21.38
N GLU A 435 20.29 -10.48 21.98
CA GLU A 435 20.28 -9.04 22.28
C GLU A 435 20.13 -8.21 20.99
N GLU A 436 20.94 -8.52 19.95
CA GLU A 436 20.84 -7.86 18.65
C GLU A 436 19.47 -8.09 17.98
N TYR A 437 18.87 -9.26 18.21
CA TYR A 437 17.53 -9.57 17.74
C TYR A 437 16.47 -8.70 18.45
N TYR A 438 16.52 -8.60 19.77
CA TYR A 438 15.56 -7.81 20.54
C TYR A 438 15.64 -6.32 20.20
N SER A 439 16.83 -5.78 19.94
CA SER A 439 16.99 -4.39 19.54
C SER A 439 16.44 -4.04 18.16
N LYS A 440 15.98 -5.03 17.38
CA LYS A 440 15.44 -4.87 16.01
C LYS A 440 13.95 -5.21 15.92
N LEU A 441 13.33 -5.54 17.05
CA LEU A 441 11.91 -5.87 17.10
C LEU A 441 11.03 -4.62 16.98
N ASP A 442 9.92 -4.81 16.28
CA ASP A 442 8.78 -3.91 16.33
C ASP A 442 7.92 -4.32 17.55
N ASP A 443 8.07 -3.56 18.63
CA ASP A 443 7.50 -3.85 19.95
C ASP A 443 5.97 -3.73 20.00
N GLU A 444 5.38 -2.99 19.06
CA GLU A 444 3.93 -2.83 18.89
C GLU A 444 3.30 -3.95 18.05
N HIS A 445 3.99 -4.44 17.02
CA HIS A 445 3.37 -5.32 16.02
C HIS A 445 3.83 -6.79 16.07
N GLN A 446 4.97 -7.11 16.72
CA GLN A 446 5.52 -8.47 16.73
C GLN A 446 5.56 -9.11 18.13
N LEU A 447 4.59 -9.96 18.47
CA LEU A 447 4.51 -10.60 19.80
C LEU A 447 4.87 -12.09 19.84
N ALA A 448 5.18 -12.73 18.71
CA ALA A 448 5.44 -14.17 18.65
C ALA A 448 6.70 -14.61 19.42
N HIS A 449 7.65 -13.70 19.64
CA HIS A 449 8.89 -13.99 20.36
C HIS A 449 8.68 -14.22 21.88
N GLN A 450 7.51 -13.86 22.43
CA GLN A 450 7.13 -14.23 23.81
C GLN A 450 7.15 -15.74 24.05
N TYR A 451 6.91 -16.54 23.01
CA TYR A 451 6.95 -17.99 23.10
C TYR A 451 8.38 -18.52 23.17
N PHE A 452 9.31 -17.83 22.49
CA PHE A 452 10.74 -18.12 22.60
C PHE A 452 11.24 -17.80 24.00
N ILE A 453 10.88 -16.64 24.58
CA ILE A 453 11.25 -16.27 25.95
C ILE A 453 10.79 -17.33 26.96
N GLU A 454 9.53 -17.79 26.84
CA GLU A 454 9.01 -18.86 27.71
C GLU A 454 9.85 -20.15 27.60
N THR A 455 10.26 -20.51 26.39
CA THR A 455 11.09 -21.70 26.14
C THR A 455 12.53 -21.51 26.64
N LEU A 456 13.07 -20.29 26.55
CA LEU A 456 14.40 -19.93 27.06
C LEU A 456 14.45 -20.08 28.59
N ILE A 457 13.41 -19.61 29.29
CA ILE A 457 13.26 -19.79 30.74
C ILE A 457 13.25 -21.28 31.10
N ASP A 458 12.47 -22.09 30.38
CA ASP A 458 12.38 -23.54 30.64
C ASP A 458 13.73 -24.25 30.41
N LYS A 459 14.54 -23.76 29.46
CA LYS A 459 15.82 -24.35 29.08
C LYS A 459 16.96 -23.99 30.05
N TYR A 460 17.13 -22.71 30.37
CA TYR A 460 18.29 -22.21 31.13
C TYR A 460 17.98 -21.92 32.59
N GLY A 461 16.71 -21.77 32.97
CA GLY A 461 16.32 -21.36 34.31
C GLY A 461 16.89 -20.00 34.69
N VAL A 462 17.35 -19.86 35.93
CA VAL A 462 17.82 -18.59 36.51
C VAL A 462 19.34 -18.63 36.71
N THR A 463 20.07 -17.94 35.84
CA THR A 463 21.51 -17.64 35.95
C THR A 463 21.71 -16.15 35.73
N GLU A 464 22.91 -15.61 36.03
CA GLU A 464 23.21 -14.19 35.76
C GLU A 464 23.04 -13.88 34.26
N LYS A 465 23.54 -14.75 33.39
CA LYS A 465 23.42 -14.58 31.93
C LYS A 465 21.99 -14.76 31.42
N SER A 466 21.27 -15.77 31.89
CA SER A 466 19.92 -16.03 31.38
C SER A 466 18.93 -14.96 31.84
N LEU A 467 19.06 -14.45 33.06
CA LEU A 467 18.17 -13.40 33.57
C LEU A 467 18.28 -12.12 32.75
N HIS A 468 19.51 -11.69 32.45
CA HIS A 468 19.74 -10.52 31.60
C HIS A 468 18.97 -10.64 30.27
N ILE A 469 19.18 -11.73 29.53
CA ILE A 469 18.48 -11.96 28.26
C ILE A 469 16.97 -12.08 28.40
N ILE A 470 16.48 -12.69 29.49
CA ILE A 470 15.03 -12.80 29.72
C ILE A 470 14.42 -11.41 29.95
N PHE A 471 15.09 -10.52 30.68
CA PHE A 471 14.61 -9.18 30.96
C PHE A 471 14.65 -8.28 29.74
N GLU A 472 15.72 -8.31 28.95
CA GLU A 472 15.75 -7.67 27.63
C GLU A 472 14.58 -8.17 26.78
N GLY A 473 14.29 -9.48 26.82
CA GLY A 473 13.14 -10.04 26.11
C GLY A 473 11.80 -9.49 26.61
N PHE A 474 11.61 -9.31 27.91
CA PHE A 474 10.37 -8.72 28.47
C PHE A 474 10.17 -7.27 28.03
N LEU A 475 11.25 -6.52 27.89
CA LEU A 475 11.22 -5.12 27.48
C LEU A 475 11.15 -4.95 25.94
N SER A 476 11.42 -6.02 25.19
CA SER A 476 11.42 -6.00 23.72
C SER A 476 10.04 -6.08 23.05
N GLY A 477 8.96 -6.11 23.84
CA GLY A 477 7.60 -6.17 23.30
C GLY A 477 6.52 -5.88 24.34
N GLN A 478 5.39 -5.33 23.88
CA GLN A 478 4.25 -5.02 24.74
C GLN A 478 3.37 -6.26 24.97
N PHE A 479 3.79 -7.14 25.89
CA PHE A 479 3.04 -8.37 26.17
C PHE A 479 1.93 -8.18 27.21
N ASP A 480 0.72 -8.66 26.88
CA ASP A 480 -0.29 -9.00 27.90
C ASP A 480 -0.09 -10.45 28.39
N LYS A 481 1.12 -10.78 28.85
CA LYS A 481 1.48 -12.13 29.30
C LYS A 481 2.26 -12.14 30.60
N ILE A 482 1.90 -13.07 31.48
CA ILE A 482 2.65 -13.38 32.71
C ILE A 482 3.44 -14.67 32.50
N PHE A 483 4.76 -14.60 32.62
CA PHE A 483 5.71 -15.71 32.49
C PHE A 483 5.76 -16.55 33.77
N LYS A 484 4.69 -17.34 33.97
CA LYS A 484 4.47 -18.14 35.19
C LYS A 484 5.59 -19.15 35.46
N ASN A 485 6.30 -19.62 34.45
CA ASN A 485 7.44 -20.53 34.60
C ASN A 485 8.60 -19.84 35.35
N LEU A 486 8.94 -18.60 34.99
CA LEU A 486 9.93 -17.82 35.75
C LEU A 486 9.42 -17.51 37.16
N GLY A 487 8.15 -17.10 37.30
CA GLY A 487 7.54 -16.83 38.61
C GLY A 487 7.60 -18.02 39.59
N LYS A 488 7.55 -19.27 39.09
CA LYS A 488 7.76 -20.48 39.91
C LYS A 488 9.21 -20.63 40.35
N LEU A 489 10.18 -20.39 39.45
CA LEU A 489 11.61 -20.45 39.77
C LEU A 489 12.00 -19.39 40.81
N MET A 490 11.30 -18.26 40.85
CA MET A 490 11.49 -17.20 41.84
C MET A 490 10.99 -17.54 43.25
N GLN A 491 10.46 -18.74 43.50
CA GLN A 491 10.18 -19.20 44.87
C GLN A 491 11.49 -19.55 45.63
N ASP A 492 12.54 -19.92 44.91
CA ASP A 492 13.85 -20.22 45.47
C ASP A 492 14.57 -18.94 45.94
N LYS A 493 15.14 -18.98 47.14
CA LYS A 493 15.82 -17.81 47.75
C LYS A 493 17.09 -17.39 46.99
N LYS A 494 17.83 -18.32 46.39
CA LYS A 494 19.02 -18.03 45.59
C LYS A 494 18.63 -17.32 44.29
N ASN A 495 17.57 -17.78 43.64
CA ASN A 495 17.06 -17.15 42.41
C ASN A 495 16.56 -15.73 42.68
N LYS A 496 15.89 -15.49 43.81
CA LYS A 496 15.49 -14.12 44.21
C LYS A 496 16.67 -13.17 44.40
N LYS A 497 17.80 -13.65 44.95
CA LYS A 497 19.00 -12.81 45.10
C LYS A 497 19.58 -12.41 43.75
N LEU A 498 19.60 -13.33 42.78
CA LEU A 498 20.03 -13.03 41.42
C LEU A 498 19.08 -12.05 40.73
N LEU A 499 17.77 -12.21 40.91
CA LEU A 499 16.76 -11.25 40.43
C LEU A 499 17.01 -9.84 40.96
N ILE A 500 17.18 -9.68 42.28
CA ILE A 500 17.40 -8.35 42.89
C ILE A 500 18.67 -7.71 42.33
N LYS A 501 19.77 -8.47 42.23
CA LYS A 501 21.04 -8.01 41.67
C LYS A 501 20.89 -7.57 40.22
N GLU A 502 20.22 -8.39 39.39
CA GLU A 502 20.05 -8.05 37.97
C GLU A 502 19.14 -6.84 37.77
N LEU A 503 18.10 -6.68 38.60
CA LEU A 503 17.23 -5.51 38.56
C LEU A 503 18.01 -4.22 38.83
N GLU A 504 19.14 -4.21 39.54
CA GLU A 504 19.93 -2.99 39.76
C GLU A 504 20.39 -2.32 38.44
N ASN A 505 20.46 -3.08 37.34
CA ASN A 505 20.85 -2.58 36.02
C ASN A 505 19.74 -1.78 35.30
N TYR A 506 18.50 -1.85 35.78
CA TYR A 506 17.32 -1.30 35.10
C TYR A 506 16.76 -0.06 35.80
N ASP A 507 16.13 0.83 35.03
CA ASP A 507 15.47 2.00 35.59
C ASP A 507 14.17 1.64 36.33
N LYS A 508 13.52 2.65 36.91
CA LYS A 508 12.31 2.43 37.71
C LYS A 508 11.17 1.82 36.87
N TYR A 509 10.93 2.31 35.66
CA TYR A 509 9.82 1.86 34.83
C TYR A 509 10.08 0.45 34.28
N GLU A 510 11.30 0.21 33.79
CA GLU A 510 11.73 -1.11 33.32
C GLU A 510 11.61 -2.18 34.41
N LYS A 511 12.01 -1.84 35.64
CA LYS A 511 11.80 -2.70 36.82
C LYS A 511 10.33 -3.07 37.01
N GLU A 512 9.44 -2.09 36.92
CA GLU A 512 8.00 -2.33 37.10
C GLU A 512 7.46 -3.28 36.02
N ASP A 513 7.89 -3.13 34.78
CA ASP A 513 7.47 -3.97 33.65
C ASP A 513 8.03 -5.40 33.73
N ILE A 514 9.30 -5.55 34.10
CA ILE A 514 9.92 -6.86 34.37
C ILE A 514 9.17 -7.57 35.50
N LEU A 515 8.94 -6.88 36.62
CA LEU A 515 8.26 -7.44 37.78
C LEU A 515 6.80 -7.79 37.48
N TYR A 516 6.12 -6.98 36.67
CA TYR A 516 4.78 -7.26 36.16
C TYR A 516 4.78 -8.49 35.25
N SER A 517 5.76 -8.65 34.36
CA SER A 517 5.90 -9.83 33.50
C SER A 517 6.06 -11.13 34.30
N ILE A 518 6.63 -11.07 35.52
CA ILE A 518 6.81 -12.23 36.40
C ILE A 518 5.54 -12.55 37.23
N TRP A 519 4.90 -11.54 37.82
CA TRP A 519 3.85 -11.73 38.84
C TRP A 519 2.50 -11.04 38.54
N GLY A 520 2.38 -10.32 37.43
CA GLY A 520 1.29 -9.39 37.14
C GLY A 520 1.10 -8.38 38.27
N ASN A 521 -0.13 -7.91 38.48
CA ASN A 521 -0.49 -6.97 39.55
C ASN A 521 -0.09 -7.41 40.99
N LYS A 522 0.32 -8.66 41.20
CA LYS A 522 0.79 -9.15 42.50
C LYS A 522 2.23 -8.74 42.80
N TRP A 523 3.00 -8.25 41.83
CA TRP A 523 4.42 -7.92 42.02
C TRP A 523 4.66 -6.94 43.19
N LYS A 524 3.76 -5.97 43.37
CA LYS A 524 3.76 -5.00 44.49
C LYS A 524 3.69 -5.66 45.88
N LYS A 525 3.29 -6.92 45.98
CA LYS A 525 3.29 -7.68 47.25
C LYS A 525 4.60 -8.42 47.49
N PHE A 526 5.35 -8.71 46.43
CA PHE A 526 6.60 -9.46 46.50
C PHE A 526 7.84 -8.56 46.55
N PHE A 527 7.71 -7.30 46.12
CA PHE A 527 8.78 -6.31 46.04
C PHE A 527 8.53 -5.05 46.88
N LYS A 528 7.59 -5.11 47.83
CA LYS A 528 7.50 -4.12 48.91
C LYS A 528 8.60 -4.43 49.94
N GLU A 529 9.74 -3.79 49.79
CA GLU A 529 10.61 -3.40 50.90
C GLU A 529 10.43 -1.91 51.16
#